data_AF-A0A6I9NT20-F1
#
_entry.id   AF-A0A6I9NT20-F1
#
_cell.length_a   1.000
_cell.length_b   1.000
_cell.length_c   1.000
_cell.angle_alpha   90.00
_cell.angle_beta   90.00
_cell.angle_gamma   90.00
#
_symmetry.space_group_name_H-M   'P 1'
#
loop_
_entity.id
_entity.type
_entity.pdbx_description
1 polymer ?
#
loop_
_entity_poly.entity_id
_entity_poly.type
_entity_poly.pdbx_seq_one_letter_code
_entity_poly.pdbx_strand_id
1 'polypeptide(L)'
;MGITFDEFRSFFQFLNNLEDFAIAMQMYNFASRSIGQDEFARAVYVATGLKLTRHLVHTIFKIFDVDHDDQLSYKEFIGIMKDRLHRGARVKGRHHSSFSGCVRSGARRQVKQLWRKYKEKM
;
A
#
# COMPACT_ATOMS: atom_id res chain seq x y z
N MET A 1 15.32 -24.68 -8.20
CA MET A 1 13.89 -24.61 -7.86
C MET A 1 13.45 -23.18 -8.08
N GLY A 2 12.42 -22.95 -8.88
CA GLY A 2 11.90 -21.61 -9.20
C GLY A 2 10.40 -21.67 -9.33
N ILE A 3 9.78 -20.52 -9.56
CA ILE A 3 8.32 -20.43 -9.74
C ILE A 3 7.90 -21.14 -11.02
N THR A 4 7.00 -22.09 -10.90
CA THR A 4 6.40 -22.80 -12.05
C THR A 4 5.42 -21.91 -12.80
N PHE A 5 5.09 -22.27 -14.05
CA PHE A 5 4.08 -21.52 -14.81
C PHE A 5 2.71 -21.52 -14.13
N ASP A 6 2.30 -22.62 -13.50
CA ASP A 6 1.01 -22.70 -12.80
C ASP A 6 0.97 -21.82 -11.56
N GLU A 7 2.07 -21.75 -10.80
CA GLU A 7 2.20 -20.82 -9.67
C GLU A 7 2.16 -19.37 -10.15
N PHE A 8 2.89 -19.05 -11.23
CA PHE A 8 2.87 -17.72 -11.83
C PHE A 8 1.46 -17.34 -12.31
N ARG A 9 0.77 -18.25 -13.01
CA ARG A 9 -0.60 -18.04 -13.51
C ARG A 9 -1.58 -17.82 -12.37
N SER A 10 -1.52 -18.67 -11.34
CA SER A 10 -2.41 -18.58 -10.17
C SER A 10 -2.17 -17.28 -9.40
N PHE A 11 -0.91 -16.87 -9.26
CA PHE A 11 -0.57 -15.59 -8.65
C PHE A 11 -1.14 -14.40 -9.43
N PHE A 12 -0.99 -14.40 -10.76
CA PHE A 12 -1.54 -13.33 -11.59
C PHE A 12 -3.07 -13.28 -11.58
N GLN A 13 -3.74 -14.44 -11.55
CA GLN A 13 -5.20 -14.49 -11.35
C GLN A 13 -5.60 -13.94 -9.97
N PHE A 14 -4.81 -14.20 -8.94
CA PHE A 14 -5.00 -13.59 -7.64
C PHE A 14 -4.93 -12.06 -7.70
N LEU A 15 -3.94 -11.50 -8.39
CA LEU A 15 -3.76 -10.05 -8.48
C LEU A 15 -4.94 -9.32 -9.14
N ASN A 16 -5.75 -10.00 -9.96
CA ASN A 16 -6.97 -9.41 -10.53
C ASN A 16 -8.06 -9.13 -9.47
N ASN A 17 -7.98 -9.77 -8.31
CA ASN A 17 -8.92 -9.65 -7.20
C ASN A 17 -8.28 -8.99 -5.97
N LEU A 18 -7.28 -8.12 -6.19
CA LEU A 18 -6.48 -7.51 -5.13
C LEU A 18 -7.32 -6.60 -4.20
N GLU A 19 -8.46 -6.07 -4.67
CA GLU A 19 -9.35 -5.24 -3.85
C GLU A 19 -10.15 -6.07 -2.83
N ASP A 20 -10.72 -7.20 -3.24
CA ASP A 20 -11.43 -8.11 -2.34
C ASP A 20 -10.47 -8.70 -1.30
N PHE A 21 -9.25 -9.04 -1.72
CA PHE A 21 -8.19 -9.45 -0.81
C PHE A 21 -7.84 -8.34 0.19
N ALA A 22 -7.76 -7.08 -0.24
CA ALA A 22 -7.47 -5.96 0.65
C ALA A 22 -8.54 -5.79 1.74
N ILE A 23 -9.81 -5.98 1.40
CA ILE A 23 -10.93 -5.93 2.36
C ILE A 23 -10.80 -7.06 3.39
N ALA A 24 -10.53 -8.30 2.94
CA ALA A 24 -10.32 -9.43 3.84
C ALA A 24 -9.17 -9.17 4.82
N MET A 25 -8.07 -8.60 4.35
CA MET A 25 -6.90 -8.28 5.17
C MET A 25 -7.16 -7.13 6.15
N GLN A 26 -7.97 -6.13 5.77
CA GLN A 26 -8.42 -5.08 6.67
C GLN A 26 -9.23 -5.63 7.85
N MET A 27 -10.08 -6.64 7.62
CA MET A 27 -10.84 -7.30 8.68
C MET A 27 -9.92 -8.05 9.68
N TYR A 28 -8.89 -8.76 9.20
CA TYR A 28 -7.92 -9.42 10.07
C TYR A 28 -7.16 -8.43 10.97
N ASN A 29 -6.74 -7.30 10.40
CA ASN A 29 -6.04 -6.25 11.14
C ASN A 29 -6.95 -5.57 12.18
N PHE A 30 -8.25 -5.38 11.87
CA PHE A 30 -9.22 -4.85 12.83
C PHE A 30 -9.39 -5.77 14.04
N ALA A 31 -9.24 -7.09 13.86
CA ALA A 31 -9.25 -8.07 14.93
C ALA A 31 -7.91 -8.17 15.70
N SER A 32 -6.94 -7.28 15.44
CA SER A 32 -5.59 -7.27 16.05
C SER A 32 -4.84 -8.60 15.92
N ARG A 33 -5.05 -9.34 14.83
CA ARG A 33 -4.32 -10.57 14.55
C ARG A 33 -3.11 -10.28 13.66
N SER A 34 -1.97 -10.86 14.00
CA SER A 34 -0.81 -10.93 13.11
C SER A 34 -1.20 -11.66 11.83
N ILE A 35 -0.61 -11.24 10.70
CA ILE A 35 -0.92 -11.81 9.40
C ILE A 35 0.29 -12.63 8.94
N GLY A 36 0.26 -13.92 9.29
CA GLY A 36 1.23 -14.90 8.83
C GLY A 36 0.87 -15.47 7.46
N GLN A 37 1.70 -16.41 7.00
CA GLN A 37 1.54 -17.09 5.72
C GLN A 37 0.19 -17.82 5.59
N ASP A 38 -0.31 -18.40 6.67
CA ASP A 38 -1.59 -19.12 6.69
C ASP A 38 -2.78 -18.18 6.56
N GLU A 39 -2.76 -17.04 7.27
CA GLU A 39 -3.77 -15.99 7.14
C GLU A 39 -3.78 -15.42 5.72
N PHE A 40 -2.59 -15.16 5.15
CA PHE A 40 -2.45 -14.71 3.77
C PHE A 40 -3.05 -15.72 2.78
N ALA A 41 -2.69 -17.00 2.89
CA ALA A 41 -3.20 -18.05 2.01
C ALA A 41 -4.72 -18.19 2.11
N ARG A 42 -5.29 -18.07 3.32
CA ARG A 42 -6.75 -18.07 3.53
C ARG A 42 -7.41 -16.84 2.91
N ALA A 43 -6.85 -15.65 3.08
CA ALA A 43 -7.38 -14.43 2.49
C ALA A 43 -7.37 -14.49 0.95
N VAL A 44 -6.33 -15.06 0.34
CA VAL A 44 -6.30 -15.30 -1.12
C VAL A 44 -7.40 -16.27 -1.54
N TYR A 45 -7.58 -17.38 -0.81
CA TYR A 45 -8.64 -18.33 -1.12
C TYR A 45 -10.03 -17.70 -1.01
N VAL A 46 -10.28 -16.88 0.02
CA VAL A 46 -11.56 -16.17 0.18
C VAL A 46 -11.81 -15.18 -0.95
N ALA A 47 -10.78 -14.44 -1.39
CA ALA A 47 -10.93 -13.44 -2.44
C ALA A 47 -11.07 -14.02 -3.86
N THR A 48 -10.64 -15.27 -4.09
CA THR A 48 -10.41 -15.77 -5.47
C THR A 48 -10.86 -17.19 -5.72
N GLY A 49 -11.12 -17.98 -4.67
CA GLY A 49 -11.30 -19.43 -4.75
C GLY A 49 -10.04 -20.23 -5.09
N LEU A 50 -8.89 -19.56 -5.29
CA LEU A 50 -7.62 -20.19 -5.66
C LEU A 50 -6.81 -20.57 -4.43
N LYS A 51 -6.12 -21.71 -4.50
CA LYS A 51 -5.15 -22.14 -3.50
C LYS A 51 -3.75 -21.91 -4.04
N LEU A 52 -3.04 -20.93 -3.48
CA LEU A 52 -1.62 -20.76 -3.77
C LEU A 52 -0.82 -21.89 -3.12
N THR A 53 0.27 -22.30 -3.76
CA THR A 53 1.16 -23.33 -3.21
C THR A 53 1.90 -22.78 -2.00
N ARG A 54 2.28 -23.67 -1.06
CA ARG A 54 3.16 -23.28 0.05
C ARG A 54 4.48 -22.67 -0.45
N HIS A 55 5.04 -23.20 -1.53
CA HIS A 55 6.27 -22.68 -2.13
C HIS A 55 6.09 -21.21 -2.53
N LEU A 56 5.05 -20.89 -3.29
CA LEU A 56 4.77 -19.54 -3.75
C LEU A 56 4.48 -18.57 -2.59
N VAL A 57 3.67 -18.96 -1.60
CA VAL A 57 3.38 -18.13 -0.42
C VAL A 57 4.66 -17.83 0.35
N HIS A 58 5.50 -18.84 0.59
CA HIS A 58 6.79 -18.68 1.25
C HIS A 58 7.72 -17.75 0.46
N THR A 59 7.78 -17.90 -0.87
CA THR A 59 8.58 -17.01 -1.73
C THR A 59 8.09 -15.56 -1.66
N ILE A 60 6.78 -15.32 -1.65
CA ILE A 60 6.21 -13.96 -1.50
C ILE A 60 6.66 -13.35 -0.16
N PHE A 61 6.51 -14.09 0.94
CA PHE A 61 6.93 -13.59 2.25
C PHE A 61 8.43 -13.30 2.29
N LYS A 62 9.29 -14.18 1.77
CA LYS A 62 10.73 -13.90 1.72
C LYS A 62 11.14 -12.71 0.85
N ILE A 63 10.31 -12.29 -0.11
CA ILE A 63 10.56 -11.10 -0.94
C ILE A 63 10.08 -9.81 -0.25
N PHE A 64 8.99 -9.88 0.50
CA PHE A 64 8.29 -8.69 1.03
C PHE A 64 8.35 -8.54 2.55
N ASP A 65 8.98 -9.47 3.27
CA ASP A 65 9.30 -9.39 4.70
C ASP A 65 10.58 -8.55 4.89
N VAL A 66 10.40 -7.31 5.33
CA VAL A 66 11.46 -6.29 5.44
C VAL A 66 12.22 -6.39 6.76
N ASP A 67 11.53 -6.76 7.84
CA ASP A 67 12.03 -6.81 9.22
C ASP A 67 12.32 -8.23 9.72
N HIS A 68 12.11 -9.24 8.86
CA HIS A 68 12.40 -10.65 9.11
C HIS A 68 11.60 -11.23 10.27
N ASP A 69 10.36 -10.75 10.45
CA ASP A 69 9.45 -11.23 11.48
C ASP A 69 8.48 -12.33 10.96
N ASP A 70 8.70 -12.78 9.71
CA ASP A 70 7.83 -13.70 8.96
C ASP A 70 6.37 -13.20 8.81
N GLN A 71 6.15 -11.89 8.98
CA GLN A 71 4.89 -11.22 8.68
C GLN A 71 5.02 -10.37 7.42
N LEU A 72 3.87 -10.14 6.77
CA LEU A 72 3.79 -9.28 5.60
C LEU A 72 3.25 -7.92 5.99
N SER A 73 3.98 -6.85 5.66
CA SER A 73 3.40 -5.50 5.60
C SER A 73 2.35 -5.43 4.48
N TYR A 74 1.12 -5.86 4.78
CA TYR A 74 0.07 -6.04 3.78
C TYR A 74 -0.29 -4.74 3.05
N LYS A 75 -0.15 -3.59 3.72
CA LYS A 75 -0.37 -2.26 3.11
C LYS A 75 0.64 -1.97 2.01
N GLU A 76 1.92 -2.27 2.25
CA GLU A 76 2.98 -2.05 1.27
C GLU A 76 2.87 -3.07 0.14
N PHE A 77 2.61 -4.34 0.47
CA PHE A 77 2.34 -5.38 -0.53
C PHE A 77 1.21 -4.95 -1.48
N ILE A 78 0.05 -4.56 -0.96
CA ILE A 78 -1.08 -4.08 -1.78
C ILE A 78 -0.69 -2.84 -2.58
N GLY A 79 0.03 -1.89 -1.99
CA GLY A 79 0.50 -0.68 -2.66
C GLY A 79 1.36 -0.99 -3.88
N ILE A 80 2.39 -1.83 -3.70
CA ILE A 80 3.30 -2.27 -4.76
C ILE A 80 2.54 -3.04 -5.84
N MET A 81 1.68 -3.99 -5.46
CA MET A 81 0.91 -4.79 -6.41
C MET A 81 -0.07 -3.94 -7.22
N LYS A 82 -0.75 -2.98 -6.57
CA LYS A 82 -1.59 -2.01 -7.28
C LYS A 82 -0.75 -1.21 -8.27
N ASP A 83 0.41 -0.67 -7.90
CA ASP A 83 1.24 0.11 -8.82
C ASP A 83 1.75 -0.73 -10.01
N ARG A 84 2.14 -1.99 -9.77
CA ARG A 84 2.53 -2.94 -10.82
C ARG A 84 1.39 -3.24 -11.79
N LEU A 85 0.18 -3.47 -11.29
CA LEU A 85 -1.00 -3.72 -12.13
C LEU A 85 -1.34 -2.53 -13.03
N HIS A 86 -1.11 -1.31 -12.55
CA HIS A 86 -1.38 -0.09 -13.33
C HIS A 86 -0.30 0.23 -14.36
N ARG A 87 0.79 -0.56 -14.47
CA ARG A 87 1.86 -0.42 -15.49
C ARG A 87 2.39 1.02 -15.63
N GLY A 88 2.42 1.80 -14.56
CA GLY A 88 2.88 3.20 -14.58
C GLY A 88 1.87 4.23 -15.12
N ALA A 89 0.63 3.84 -15.45
CA ALA A 89 -0.43 4.75 -15.92
C ALA A 89 -1.01 5.64 -14.81
N ARG A 90 -0.57 5.48 -13.55
CA ARG A 90 -0.95 6.36 -12.44
C ARG A 90 -0.20 7.68 -12.55
N VAL A 91 -0.69 8.57 -13.42
CA VAL A 91 -0.50 10.00 -13.24
C VAL A 91 -1.37 10.39 -12.04
N LYS A 92 -0.95 10.03 -10.82
CA LYS A 92 -1.39 10.80 -9.66
C LYS A 92 -0.83 12.17 -9.93
N GLY A 93 -1.67 13.08 -10.43
CA GLY A 93 -1.36 14.50 -10.48
C GLY A 93 -0.99 14.89 -9.07
N ARG A 94 0.30 14.83 -8.74
CA ARG A 94 0.81 15.40 -7.51
C ARG A 94 0.41 16.84 -7.65
N HIS A 95 -0.58 17.27 -6.89
CA HIS A 95 -0.79 18.67 -6.62
C HIS A 95 0.39 19.10 -5.75
N HIS A 96 1.58 19.13 -6.36
CA HIS A 96 2.69 19.89 -5.87
C HIS A 96 2.15 21.31 -5.87
N SER A 97 1.96 21.91 -4.70
CA SER A 97 1.76 23.35 -4.65
C SER A 97 2.89 23.93 -5.46
N SER A 98 2.58 24.53 -6.62
CA SER A 98 3.60 25.18 -7.44
C SER A 98 4.48 26.01 -6.50
N PHE A 99 5.78 26.07 -6.76
CA PHE A 99 6.71 26.89 -5.98
C PHE A 99 6.10 28.28 -5.70
N SER A 100 5.40 28.86 -6.69
CA SER A 100 4.65 30.11 -6.57
C SER A 100 3.50 30.08 -5.55
N GLY A 101 2.74 28.98 -5.45
CA GLY A 101 1.68 28.79 -4.47
C GLY A 101 2.19 28.63 -3.03
N CYS A 102 3.33 27.96 -2.86
CA CYS A 102 3.98 27.82 -1.56
C CYS A 102 4.56 29.16 -1.09
N VAL A 103 5.29 29.87 -1.96
CA VAL A 103 5.84 31.22 -1.67
C VAL A 103 4.72 32.21 -1.34
N ARG A 104 3.63 32.22 -2.11
CA ARG A 104 2.47 33.10 -1.85
C ARG A 104 1.81 32.80 -0.51
N SER A 105 1.71 31.52 -0.14
CA SER A 105 1.13 31.11 1.15
C SER A 105 2.04 31.47 2.32
N GLY A 106 3.36 31.31 2.17
CA GLY A 106 4.36 31.74 3.16
C GLY A 106 4.33 33.25 3.39
N ALA A 107 4.39 34.04 2.31
CA ALA A 107 4.36 35.51 2.38
C ALA A 107 3.07 36.02 3.03
N ARG A 108 1.90 35.45 2.69
CA ARG A 108 0.61 35.81 3.31
C ARG A 108 0.59 35.57 4.81
N ARG A 109 1.15 34.46 5.29
CA ARG A 109 1.23 34.16 6.73
C ARG A 109 2.10 35.17 7.46
N GLN A 110 3.26 35.51 6.88
CA GLN A 110 4.21 36.44 7.48
C GLN A 110 3.64 37.86 7.56
N VAL A 111 2.99 38.35 6.50
CA VAL A 111 2.30 39.65 6.50
C VAL A 111 1.18 39.67 7.54
N LYS A 112 0.37 38.61 7.65
CA LYS A 112 -0.71 38.52 8.65
C LYS A 112 -0.17 38.58 10.09
N GLN A 113 0.96 37.93 10.37
CA GLN A 113 1.60 37.97 11.69
C GLN A 113 2.17 39.35 12.02
N LEU A 114 2.82 40.01 11.05
CA LEU A 114 3.34 41.38 11.23
C LEU A 114 2.21 42.37 11.49
N TRP A 115 1.10 42.25 10.75
CA TRP A 115 -0.07 43.11 10.95
C TRP A 115 -0.72 42.92 12.31
N ARG A 116 -0.79 41.67 12.81
CA ARG A 116 -1.26 41.39 14.18
C ARG A 116 -0.36 42.04 15.23
N LYS A 117 0.97 41.89 15.10
CA LYS A 117 1.95 42.52 16.01
C LYS A 117 1.90 44.05 15.98
N TYR A 118 1.64 44.65 14.81
CA TYR A 118 1.47 46.11 14.69
C TYR A 118 0.22 46.59 15.43
N LYS A 119 -0.90 45.87 15.26
CA LYS A 119 -2.17 46.19 15.94
C LYS A 119 -2.09 46.03 17.46
N GLU A 120 -1.31 45.07 17.96
CA GLU A 120 -1.06 44.87 19.40
C GLU A 120 -0.19 45.98 20.03
N LYS A 121 0.48 46.80 19.22
CA LYS A 121 1.35 47.91 19.67
C LYS A 121 0.68 49.29 19.57
N MET A 122 -0.57 49.35 19.14
CA MET A 122 -1.42 50.55 19.10
C MET A 122 -2.46 50.43 20.21
#